data_AF-A0A3C0GGA4-F1
#
_entry.id   AF-A0A3C0GGA4-F1
#
_cell.length_a   1.000
_cell.length_b   1.000
_cell.length_c   1.000
_cell.angle_alpha   90.00
_cell.angle_beta   90.00
_cell.angle_gamma   90.00
#
_symmetry.space_group_name_H-M   'P 1'
#
loop_
_entity.id
_entity.type
_entity.pdbx_description
1 polymer ?
#
loop_
_entity_poly.entity_id
_entity_poly.type
_entity_poly.pdbx_seq_one_letter_code
_entity_poly.pdbx_strand_id
1 'polypeptide(L)'
;MKITKEHLNKIVTEELDNILEEQYYEMLSEGEVLEEAEYQGRKVTLNKPMKGDVKKSKVYVKNAKGNVVKVNFGDPNMKIKKHIPPRRKNFRARHNCDNPGPKWKARYWSCKAW
;
A
#
# COMPACT_ATOMS: atom_id res chain seq x y z
N MET A 1 -35.06 -23.14 -1.36
CA MET A 1 -34.42 -23.28 -0.04
C MET A 1 -34.04 -21.89 0.44
N LYS A 2 -34.63 -21.41 1.55
CA LYS A 2 -34.35 -20.06 2.06
C LYS A 2 -33.11 -20.14 2.96
N ILE A 3 -32.04 -19.46 2.57
CA ILE A 3 -30.85 -19.36 3.41
C ILE A 3 -31.19 -18.50 4.64
N THR A 4 -30.89 -19.00 5.83
CA THR A 4 -31.08 -18.26 7.08
C THR A 4 -30.00 -17.19 7.21
N LYS A 5 -30.30 -16.08 7.89
CA LYS A 5 -29.32 -15.01 8.15
C LYS A 5 -28.05 -15.53 8.82
N GLU A 6 -28.18 -16.51 9.71
CA GLU A 6 -27.04 -17.13 10.41
C GLU A 6 -26.13 -17.89 9.46
N HIS A 7 -26.69 -18.65 8.51
CA HIS A 7 -25.92 -19.36 7.52
C HIS A 7 -25.25 -18.40 6.53
N LEU A 8 -25.95 -17.33 6.13
CA LEU A 8 -25.38 -16.24 5.33
C LEU A 8 -24.20 -15.56 6.03
N ASN A 9 -24.35 -15.23 7.32
CA ASN A 9 -23.28 -14.61 8.11
C ASN A 9 -22.07 -15.52 8.20
N LYS A 10 -22.28 -16.83 8.40
CA LYS A 10 -21.20 -17.81 8.49
C LYS A 10 -20.40 -17.90 7.19
N ILE A 11 -21.08 -17.96 6.05
CA ILE A 11 -20.43 -17.96 4.73
C ILE A 11 -19.61 -16.68 4.54
N VAL A 12 -20.20 -15.51 4.85
CA VAL A 12 -19.51 -14.22 4.70
C VAL A 12 -18.28 -14.14 5.62
N THR A 13 -18.35 -14.65 6.85
CA THR A 13 -17.19 -14.65 7.76
C THR A 13 -16.08 -15.58 7.26
N GLU A 14 -16.42 -16.77 6.78
CA GLU A 14 -15.44 -17.72 6.24
C GLU A 14 -14.75 -17.15 4.98
N GLU A 15 -15.49 -16.48 4.09
CA GLU A 15 -14.91 -15.77 2.94
C GLU A 15 -13.98 -14.62 3.37
N LEU A 16 -14.38 -13.84 4.38
CA LEU A 16 -13.56 -12.73 4.89
C LEU A 16 -12.26 -13.22 5.52
N ASP A 17 -12.29 -14.31 6.28
CA ASP A 17 -11.09 -14.89 6.92
C ASP A 17 -10.09 -15.38 5.87
N ASN A 18 -10.57 -16.07 4.83
CA ASN A 18 -9.71 -16.53 3.73
C ASN A 18 -9.04 -15.35 2.99
N ILE A 19 -9.79 -14.27 2.72
CA ILE A 19 -9.24 -13.06 2.09
C ILE A 19 -8.17 -12.41 2.97
N LEU A 20 -8.41 -12.35 4.29
CA LEU A 20 -7.44 -11.78 5.24
C LEU A 20 -6.15 -12.61 5.29
N GLU A 21 -6.26 -13.93 5.23
CA GLU A 21 -5.11 -14.83 5.26
C GLU A 21 -4.25 -14.71 3.99
N GLU A 22 -4.88 -14.62 2.81
CA GLU A 22 -4.18 -14.35 1.55
C GLU A 22 -3.46 -13.00 1.56
N GLN A 23 -4.13 -11.94 2.02
CA GLN A 23 -3.51 -10.61 2.13
C GLN A 23 -2.35 -10.59 3.11
N TYR A 24 -2.44 -11.33 4.21
CA TYR A 24 -1.38 -11.42 5.21
C TYR A 24 -0.15 -12.15 4.64
N TYR A 25 -0.34 -13.26 3.94
CA TYR A 25 0.76 -13.98 3.28
C TYR A 25 1.44 -13.15 2.19
N GLU A 26 0.69 -12.42 1.37
CA GLU A 26 1.25 -11.51 0.37
C GLU A 26 2.13 -10.44 1.06
N MET A 27 1.61 -9.84 2.13
CA MET A 27 2.32 -8.82 2.89
C MET A 27 3.63 -9.35 3.52
N LEU A 28 3.57 -10.54 4.13
CA LEU A 28 4.76 -11.23 4.66
C LEU A 28 5.76 -11.59 3.57
N SER A 29 5.29 -12.03 2.39
CA SER A 29 6.16 -12.35 1.25
C SER A 29 6.92 -11.13 0.73
N GLU A 30 6.30 -9.95 0.80
CA GLU A 30 6.94 -8.67 0.49
C GLU A 30 7.79 -8.11 1.66
N GLY A 31 7.88 -8.85 2.78
CA GLY A 31 8.56 -8.42 4.00
C GLY A 31 7.95 -7.15 4.60
N GLU A 32 6.66 -6.91 4.34
CA GLU A 32 5.92 -5.77 4.89
C GLU A 32 5.20 -6.22 6.15
N VAL A 33 5.64 -5.70 7.29
CA VAL A 33 4.89 -5.81 8.55
C VAL A 33 4.24 -4.46 8.80
N LEU A 34 2.93 -4.46 9.04
CA LEU A 34 2.21 -3.28 9.51
C LEU A 34 2.62 -3.05 10.96
N GLU A 35 3.49 -2.07 11.18
CA GLU A 35 3.87 -1.62 12.50
C GLU A 35 3.10 -0.35 12.87
N GLU A 36 2.62 -0.28 14.11
CA GLU A 36 2.19 0.99 14.68
C GLU A 36 3.41 1.79 15.12
N ALA A 37 3.39 3.09 14.85
CA ALA A 37 4.44 4.01 15.27
C ALA A 37 3.85 5.37 15.65
N GLU A 38 4.67 6.24 16.20
CA GLU A 38 4.30 7.62 16.50
C GLU A 38 4.98 8.60 15.54
N TYR A 39 4.22 9.56 15.02
CA TYR A 39 4.72 10.66 14.22
C TYR A 39 4.10 11.96 14.71
N GLN A 40 4.93 12.85 15.27
CA GLN A 40 4.51 14.17 15.78
C GLN A 40 3.34 14.09 16.78
N GLY A 41 3.39 13.20 17.77
CA GLY A 41 2.33 13.05 18.77
C GLY A 41 1.12 12.23 18.31
N ARG A 42 1.15 11.65 17.12
CA ARG A 42 0.03 10.88 16.54
C ARG A 42 0.44 9.46 16.25
N LYS A 43 -0.41 8.50 16.63
CA LYS A 43 -0.29 7.11 16.19
C LYS A 43 -0.51 7.03 14.68
N VAL A 44 0.40 6.36 13.98
CA VAL A 44 0.38 6.15 12.54
C VAL A 44 0.73 4.70 12.22
N THR A 45 0.11 4.16 11.17
CA THR A 45 0.46 2.85 10.64
C THR A 45 1.57 2.99 9.60
N LEU A 46 2.67 2.25 9.78
CA LEU A 46 3.79 2.23 8.85
C LEU A 46 3.50 1.41 7.61
N ASN A 47 4.20 1.72 6.51
CA ASN A 47 4.16 1.01 5.22
C ASN A 47 2.80 0.92 4.54
N LYS A 48 1.78 1.61 5.06
CA LYS A 48 0.43 1.65 4.49
C LYS A 48 0.17 2.98 3.76
N PRO A 49 0.15 2.99 2.42
CA PRO A 49 -0.29 4.15 1.66
C PRO A 49 -1.70 4.59 2.04
N MET A 50 -1.87 5.89 2.24
CA MET A 50 -3.14 6.52 2.53
C MET A 50 -3.31 7.78 1.66
N LYS A 51 -4.51 8.36 1.65
CA LYS A 51 -4.78 9.60 0.90
C LYS A 51 -3.86 10.71 1.40
N GLY A 52 -3.18 11.36 0.46
CA GLY A 52 -2.22 12.42 0.77
C GLY A 52 -2.90 13.74 1.12
N ASP A 53 -2.18 14.58 1.85
CA ASP A 53 -2.52 15.96 2.17
C ASP A 53 -1.95 16.93 1.13
N VAL A 54 -0.70 16.70 0.69
CA VAL A 54 0.01 17.54 -0.29
C VAL A 54 0.09 16.90 -1.68
N LYS A 55 0.26 15.57 -1.72
CA LYS A 55 0.33 14.78 -2.96
C LYS A 55 -0.85 13.81 -3.00
N LYS A 56 -0.92 12.98 -4.04
CA LYS A 56 -2.03 12.03 -4.17
C LYS A 56 -2.12 11.06 -2.99
N SER A 57 -0.97 10.56 -2.57
CA SER A 57 -0.86 9.59 -1.48
C SER A 57 0.26 9.99 -0.53
N LYS A 58 0.12 9.57 0.73
CA LYS A 58 1.16 9.66 1.74
C LYS A 58 1.36 8.31 2.39
N VAL A 59 2.54 8.09 2.95
CA VAL A 59 2.88 6.87 3.70
C VAL A 59 3.91 7.20 4.77
N TYR A 60 3.79 6.55 5.92
CA TYR A 60 4.78 6.66 6.99
C TYR A 60 5.71 5.47 6.93
N VAL A 61 7.01 5.73 7.00
CA VAL A 61 8.05 4.70 6.91
C VAL A 61 9.20 5.04 7.83
N LYS A 62 9.95 4.03 8.28
CA LYS A 62 11.24 4.25 8.95
C LYS A 62 12.32 4.53 7.90
N ASN A 63 13.14 5.55 8.13
CA ASN A 63 14.33 5.81 7.32
C ASN A 63 15.51 4.93 7.76
N ALA A 64 16.66 5.02 7.09
CA ALA A 64 17.88 4.29 7.47
C ALA A 64 18.34 4.54 8.92
N LYS A 65 17.96 5.67 9.53
CA LYS A 65 18.29 6.05 10.91
C LYS A 65 17.25 5.55 11.92
N GLY A 66 16.21 4.83 11.48
CA GLY A 66 15.10 4.37 12.32
C GLY A 66 14.01 5.42 12.59
N ASN A 67 14.15 6.65 12.08
CA ASN A 67 13.15 7.70 12.30
C ASN A 67 11.94 7.51 11.39
N VAL A 68 10.75 7.70 11.94
CA VAL A 68 9.51 7.72 11.18
C VAL A 68 9.45 9.01 10.35
N VAL A 69 9.30 8.86 9.04
CA VAL A 69 9.18 9.97 8.09
C VAL A 69 7.89 9.85 7.29
N LYS A 70 7.28 11.00 6.98
CA LYS A 70 6.15 11.11 6.08
C LYS A 70 6.64 11.26 4.65
N VAL A 71 6.30 10.30 3.78
CA VAL A 71 6.61 10.34 2.34
C VAL A 71 5.35 10.66 1.56
N ASN A 72 5.36 11.77 0.82
CA ASN A 72 4.30 12.17 -0.09
C ASN A 72 4.66 11.77 -1.52
N PHE A 73 3.73 11.12 -2.24
CA PHE A 73 3.99 10.60 -3.58
C PHE A 73 2.77 10.63 -4.50
N GLY A 74 3.03 10.49 -5.80
CA GLY A 74 2.02 10.59 -6.86
C GLY A 74 1.54 12.00 -7.15
N ASP A 75 0.92 12.17 -8.31
CA ASP A 75 0.34 13.45 -8.75
C ASP A 75 -1.16 13.49 -8.44
N PRO A 76 -1.67 14.51 -7.71
CA PRO A 76 -3.10 14.63 -7.37
C PRO A 76 -4.05 14.59 -8.57
N ASN A 77 -3.61 15.12 -9.72
CA ASN A 77 -4.42 15.30 -10.91
C ASN A 77 -4.31 14.12 -11.90
N MET A 78 -3.39 13.17 -11.65
CA MET A 78 -3.20 12.01 -12.53
C MET A 78 -3.88 10.75 -12.03
N LYS A 79 -4.50 10.00 -12.93
CA LYS A 79 -5.00 8.63 -12.67
C LYS A 79 -4.02 7.59 -13.19
N ILE A 80 -3.67 6.63 -12.33
CA ILE A 80 -2.84 5.47 -12.71
C ILE A 80 -3.68 4.56 -13.61
N LYS A 81 -3.15 4.22 -14.79
CA LYS A 81 -3.79 3.31 -15.76
C LYS A 81 -3.07 1.95 -15.77
N LYS A 82 -3.01 1.29 -14.60
CA LYS A 82 -2.27 0.03 -14.40
C LYS A 82 -2.75 -1.11 -15.29
N HIS A 83 -4.05 -1.12 -15.61
CA HIS A 83 -4.68 -2.08 -16.51
C HIS A 83 -4.22 -1.97 -17.97
N ILE A 84 -3.49 -0.91 -18.36
CA ILE A 84 -2.93 -0.75 -19.72
C ILE A 84 -1.44 -1.11 -19.67
N PRO A 85 -1.03 -2.32 -20.09
CA PRO A 85 0.35 -2.79 -19.93
C PRO A 85 1.40 -1.86 -20.57
N PRO A 86 1.18 -1.28 -21.77
CA PRO A 86 2.11 -0.30 -22.34
C PRO A 86 2.33 0.94 -21.46
N ARG A 87 1.30 1.44 -20.78
CA ARG A 87 1.42 2.62 -19.89
C ARG A 87 2.23 2.28 -18.66
N ARG A 88 1.99 1.11 -18.06
CA ARG A 88 2.78 0.60 -16.93
C ARG A 88 4.25 0.40 -17.32
N LYS A 89 4.52 -0.27 -18.44
CA LYS A 89 5.89 -0.48 -18.95
C LYS A 89 6.62 0.84 -19.16
N ASN A 90 5.99 1.81 -19.82
CA ASN A 90 6.60 3.11 -20.10
C ASN A 90 6.84 3.94 -18.82
N PHE A 91 5.94 3.88 -17.84
CA PHE A 91 6.17 4.52 -16.55
C PHE A 91 7.38 3.88 -15.85
N ARG A 92 7.39 2.56 -15.74
CA ARG A 92 8.46 1.81 -15.06
C ARG A 92 9.83 2.05 -15.68
N ALA A 93 9.92 2.11 -17.01
CA ALA A 93 11.16 2.39 -17.72
C ALA A 93 11.69 3.81 -17.45
N ARG A 94 10.83 4.84 -17.57
CA ARG A 94 11.24 6.25 -17.33
C ARG A 94 11.61 6.54 -15.88
N HIS A 95 11.09 5.76 -14.94
CA HIS A 95 11.32 5.95 -13.51
C HIS A 95 12.28 4.94 -12.90
N ASN A 96 12.92 4.06 -13.70
CA ASN A 96 13.84 3.02 -13.24
C ASN A 96 13.26 2.21 -12.07
N CYS A 97 12.04 1.70 -12.25
CA CYS A 97 11.30 1.00 -11.19
C CYS A 97 11.84 -0.39 -10.86
N ASP A 98 12.85 -0.86 -11.57
CA ASP A 98 13.55 -2.11 -11.27
C ASP A 98 14.57 -1.92 -10.14
N ASN A 99 15.08 -0.69 -9.96
CA ASN A 99 15.82 -0.27 -8.77
C ASN A 99 15.28 1.07 -8.23
N PRO A 100 14.08 1.06 -7.62
CA PRO A 100 13.38 2.27 -7.25
C PRO A 100 13.98 2.94 -6.00
N GLY A 101 14.95 2.30 -5.34
CA GLY A 101 15.59 2.79 -4.13
C GLY A 101 14.78 2.50 -2.84
N PRO A 102 15.16 3.09 -1.71
CA PRO A 102 14.61 2.72 -0.41
C PRO A 102 13.19 3.24 -0.18
N LYS A 103 12.45 2.61 0.75
CA LYS A 103 11.05 2.93 1.09
C LYS A 103 10.85 4.38 1.54
N TRP A 104 11.86 5.06 2.10
CA TRP A 104 11.76 6.49 2.45
C TRP A 104 11.92 7.46 1.28
N LYS A 105 11.87 6.98 0.04
CA LYS A 105 11.85 7.81 -1.17
C LYS A 105 10.53 7.67 -1.92
N ALA A 106 10.01 8.78 -2.42
CA ALA A 106 8.73 8.82 -3.16
C ALA A 106 8.71 7.92 -4.41
N ARG A 107 9.88 7.68 -5.03
CA ARG A 107 10.01 6.81 -6.21
C ARG A 107 9.62 5.36 -5.93
N TYR A 108 10.05 4.80 -4.80
CA TYR A 108 9.65 3.46 -4.36
C TYR A 108 8.14 3.29 -4.38
N TRP A 109 7.44 4.19 -3.69
CA TRP A 109 5.98 4.14 -3.60
C TRP A 109 5.27 4.44 -4.92
N SER A 110 5.82 5.34 -5.74
CA SER A 110 5.28 5.59 -7.08
C SER A 110 5.40 4.34 -7.97
N CYS A 111 6.52 3.63 -7.89
CA CYS A 111 6.75 2.39 -8.62
C CYS A 111 5.91 1.22 -8.09
N LYS A 112 5.67 1.16 -6.77
CA LYS A 112 4.76 0.17 -6.16
C LYS A 112 3.31 0.39 -6.60
N ALA A 113 2.89 1.65 -6.73
CA ALA A 113 1.54 1.99 -7.17
C ALA A 113 1.29 1.76 -8.68
N TRP A 114 2.34 1.73 -9.51
CA TRP A 114 2.27 1.53 -10.97
C TRP A 114 2.59 0.09 -11.42
#